data_AF-A0A973NZX6-F1
#
_entry.id   AF-A0A973NZX6-F1
#
_cell.length_a   1.000
_cell.length_b   1.000
_cell.length_c   1.000
_cell.angle_alpha   90.00
_cell.angle_beta   90.00
_cell.angle_gamma   90.00
#
_symmetry.space_group_name_H-M   'P 1'
#
loop_
_entity.id
_entity.type
_entity.pdbx_description
1 polymer ?
#
loop_
_entity_poly.entity_id
_entity_poly.type
_entity_poly.pdbx_seq_one_letter_code
_entity_poly.pdbx_strand_id
1 'polypeptide(L)'
;MVGLIRRVAAWPVAVSMAVCAAAVGVATAPAAATSPVPAGPAMTARIGLAGADPEGLRAFALAVSDPQNPQYRHCLTPAELRKRFGPTTEQ
;
A
#
# COMPACT_ATOMS: atom_id res chain seq x y z
N MET A 1 -37.48 2.11 -36.69
CA MET A 1 -37.77 2.96 -35.51
C MET A 1 -37.47 2.16 -34.26
N VAL A 2 -36.48 2.61 -33.48
CA VAL A 2 -36.36 2.61 -31.99
C VAL A 2 -36.97 1.39 -31.27
N GLY A 3 -36.23 0.48 -30.61
CA GLY A 3 -35.19 0.69 -29.62
C GLY A 3 -35.77 0.49 -28.21
N LEU A 4 -35.52 -0.66 -27.55
CA LEU A 4 -35.74 -0.80 -26.11
C LEU A 4 -34.95 -1.97 -25.49
N ILE A 5 -33.70 -1.70 -25.14
CA ILE A 5 -32.89 -2.57 -24.28
C ILE A 5 -33.38 -2.33 -22.84
N ARG A 6 -34.21 -3.23 -22.31
CA ARG A 6 -34.56 -3.23 -20.88
C ARG A 6 -33.35 -3.73 -20.09
N ARG A 7 -32.78 -2.80 -19.33
CA ARG A 7 -31.78 -2.96 -18.27
C ARG A 7 -31.94 -4.29 -17.52
N VAL A 8 -30.96 -5.18 -17.64
CA VAL A 8 -30.78 -6.28 -16.69
C VAL A 8 -30.29 -5.67 -15.39
N ALA A 9 -31.06 -5.91 -14.34
CA ALA A 9 -30.87 -5.37 -13.01
C ALA A 9 -29.46 -5.66 -12.49
N ALA A 10 -28.80 -4.61 -12.02
CA ALA A 10 -27.65 -4.69 -11.16
C ALA A 10 -28.00 -5.56 -9.95
N TRP A 11 -27.38 -6.73 -9.85
CA TRP A 11 -27.31 -7.45 -8.60
C TRP A 11 -26.17 -6.81 -7.81
N PRO A 12 -26.42 -6.16 -6.66
CA PRO A 12 -25.33 -5.93 -5.75
C PRO A 12 -24.92 -7.32 -5.25
N VAL A 13 -23.83 -7.85 -5.79
CA VAL A 13 -23.11 -8.92 -5.09
C VAL A 13 -22.60 -8.24 -3.83
N ALA A 14 -23.36 -8.36 -2.75
CA ALA A 14 -22.92 -8.02 -1.42
C ALA A 14 -21.77 -8.97 -1.09
N VAL A 15 -20.55 -8.56 -1.46
CA VAL A 15 -19.33 -9.24 -1.04
C VAL A 15 -19.20 -8.95 0.45
N SER A 16 -19.72 -9.87 1.27
CA SER A 16 -19.45 -9.91 2.70
C SER A 16 -17.95 -10.13 2.90
N MET A 17 -17.19 -9.05 3.00
CA MET A 17 -15.84 -9.10 3.57
C MET A 17 -15.98 -9.35 5.07
N ALA A 18 -16.13 -10.61 5.45
CA ALA A 18 -15.81 -11.06 6.79
C ALA A 18 -14.28 -10.97 6.94
N VAL A 19 -13.79 -9.80 7.33
CA VAL A 19 -12.41 -9.65 7.79
C VAL A 19 -12.31 -10.46 9.08
N CYS A 20 -11.64 -11.61 9.02
CA CYS A 20 -11.13 -12.26 10.22
C CYS A 20 -10.09 -11.33 10.84
N ALA A 21 -10.53 -10.47 11.75
CA ALA A 21 -9.66 -9.71 12.63
C ALA A 21 -8.97 -10.71 13.57
N ALA A 22 -7.82 -11.24 13.15
CA ALA A 22 -6.91 -11.91 14.07
C ALA A 22 -6.47 -10.87 15.08
N ALA A 23 -7.08 -10.89 16.26
CA ALA A 23 -6.68 -10.06 17.39
C ALA A 23 -5.28 -10.51 17.84
N VAL A 24 -4.24 -9.86 17.30
CA VAL A 24 -2.91 -9.96 17.86
C VAL A 24 -2.98 -9.26 19.21
N GLY A 25 -3.02 -10.04 20.29
CA GLY A 25 -2.87 -9.52 21.65
C GLY A 25 -1.47 -8.94 21.79
N VAL A 26 -1.32 -7.64 21.59
CA VAL A 26 -0.06 -6.94 21.85
C VAL A 26 -0.01 -6.68 23.36
N ALA A 27 0.77 -7.46 24.09
CA ALA A 27 1.04 -7.18 25.50
C ALA A 27 1.82 -5.85 25.59
N THR A 28 1.18 -4.81 26.14
CA THR A 28 1.82 -3.52 26.40
C THR A 28 2.49 -3.53 27.76
N ALA A 29 3.70 -4.09 27.84
CA ALA A 29 4.55 -3.88 29.02
C ALA A 29 4.96 -2.39 29.08
N PRO A 30 4.90 -1.73 30.25
CA PRO A 30 5.39 -0.37 30.39
C PRO A 30 6.91 -0.34 30.13
N ALA A 31 7.36 0.66 29.37
CA ALA A 31 8.79 0.85 29.12
C ALA A 31 9.53 1.11 30.45
N ALA A 32 10.56 0.31 30.73
CA ALA A 32 11.41 0.50 31.90
C ALA A 32 12.23 1.80 31.78
N ALA A 33 12.66 2.33 32.93
CA ALA A 33 13.46 3.55 33.01
C ALA A 33 14.73 3.46 32.14
N THR A 34 14.96 4.49 31.33
CA THR A 34 16.13 4.62 30.45
C THR A 34 17.34 5.11 31.22
N SER A 35 18.48 4.44 31.05
CA SER A 35 19.80 4.94 31.45
C SER A 35 20.51 5.56 30.24
N PRO A 36 21.35 6.59 30.44
CA PRO A 36 22.15 7.17 29.35
C PRO A 36 23.01 6.11 28.65
N VAL A 37 23.03 6.12 27.32
CA VAL A 37 23.96 5.29 26.57
C VAL A 37 25.37 5.87 26.75
N PRO A 38 26.35 5.09 27.23
CA PRO A 38 27.73 5.57 27.34
C PRO A 38 28.28 5.90 25.95
N ALA A 39 29.08 6.97 25.88
CA ALA A 39 29.78 7.34 24.65
C ALA A 39 30.71 6.18 24.24
N GLY A 40 30.60 5.71 23.00
CA GLY A 40 31.35 4.55 22.54
C GLY A 40 31.08 4.22 21.07
N PRO A 41 30.38 3.12 20.76
CA PRO A 41 30.26 2.61 19.40
C PRO A 41 29.37 3.49 18.51
N ALA A 42 29.68 3.51 17.21
CA ALA A 42 28.87 4.17 16.20
C ALA A 42 27.46 3.57 16.15
N MET A 43 26.44 4.44 16.15
CA MET A 43 25.05 4.04 15.97
C MET A 43 24.66 4.15 14.50
N THR A 44 24.00 3.12 13.99
CA THR A 44 23.45 3.12 12.64
C THR A 44 21.96 3.43 12.70
N ALA A 45 21.57 4.58 12.14
CA ALA A 45 20.16 4.90 11.92
C ALA A 45 19.78 4.60 10.46
N ARG A 46 18.56 4.10 10.25
CA ARG A 46 17.95 4.00 8.91
C ARG A 46 16.91 5.09 8.78
N ILE A 47 17.05 5.90 7.74
CA ILE A 47 16.10 6.96 7.40
C ILE A 47 15.28 6.46 6.21
N GLY A 48 13.96 6.40 6.38
CA GLY A 48 13.04 6.10 5.29
C GLY A 48 12.66 7.39 4.57
N LEU A 49 13.00 7.50 3.29
CA LEU A 49 12.52 8.59 2.42
C LEU A 49 11.19 8.21 1.79
N ALA A 50 10.33 9.20 1.60
CA ALA A 50 9.11 9.01 0.81
C ALA A 50 9.49 8.73 -0.66
N GLY A 51 8.67 7.97 -1.38
CA GLY A 51 8.82 7.89 -2.83
C GLY A 51 8.54 9.23 -3.50
N ALA A 52 9.06 9.45 -4.71
CA ALA A 52 8.87 10.70 -5.43
C ALA A 52 7.40 11.03 -5.73
N ASP A 53 6.56 10.01 -5.90
CA ASP A 53 5.14 10.15 -6.22
C ASP A 53 4.27 9.10 -5.49
N PRO A 54 3.81 9.41 -4.25
CA PRO A 54 3.01 8.49 -3.46
C PRO A 54 1.58 8.33 -4.00
N GLU A 55 1.00 9.35 -4.64
CA GLU A 55 -0.35 9.27 -5.18
C GLU A 55 -0.40 8.43 -6.46
N GLY A 56 0.56 8.63 -7.37
CA GLY A 56 0.68 7.83 -8.59
C GLY A 56 0.98 6.36 -8.30
N LEU A 57 1.76 6.06 -7.26
CA LEU A 57 1.96 4.68 -6.81
C LEU A 57 0.64 4.05 -6.35
N ARG A 58 -0.18 4.78 -5.58
CA ARG A 58 -1.49 4.30 -5.12
C ARG A 58 -2.44 4.05 -6.29
N ALA A 59 -2.52 4.99 -7.22
CA ALA A 59 -3.35 4.84 -8.42
C ALA A 59 -2.91 3.64 -9.27
N PHE A 60 -1.61 3.46 -9.46
CA PHE A 60 -1.05 2.31 -10.17
C PHE A 60 -1.37 0.99 -9.46
N ALA A 61 -1.20 0.92 -8.14
CA ALA A 61 -1.51 -0.26 -7.35
C ALA A 61 -2.99 -0.68 -7.44
N LEU A 62 -3.90 0.30 -7.47
CA LEU A 62 -5.32 0.06 -7.73
C LEU A 62 -5.56 -0.45 -9.16
N ALA A 63 -4.92 0.17 -10.15
CA ALA A 63 -5.08 -0.20 -11.56
C ALA A 63 -4.62 -1.65 -11.86
N VAL A 64 -3.53 -2.12 -11.26
CA VAL A 64 -3.05 -3.50 -11.47
C VAL A 64 -3.85 -4.56 -10.70
N SER A 65 -4.58 -4.14 -9.65
CA SER A 65 -5.38 -5.02 -8.81
C SER A 65 -6.84 -5.12 -9.25
N ASP A 66 -7.34 -4.14 -10.00
CA ASP A 66 -8.72 -4.08 -10.48
C ASP A 66 -8.91 -4.93 -11.75
N PRO A 67 -9.73 -5.99 -11.75
CA PRO A 67 -9.99 -6.84 -12.92
C PRO A 67 -10.74 -6.13 -14.06
N GLN A 68 -11.38 -4.99 -13.79
CA GLN A 68 -12.04 -4.17 -14.82
C GLN A 68 -11.05 -3.24 -15.54
N ASN A 69 -9.85 -3.06 -15.02
CA ASN A 69 -8.85 -2.17 -15.57
C ASN A 69 -8.01 -2.90 -16.65
N PRO A 70 -7.74 -2.27 -17.81
CA PRO A 70 -6.80 -2.82 -18.79
C PRO A 70 -5.41 -3.15 -18.25
N GLN A 71 -5.01 -2.54 -17.13
CA GLN A 71 -3.72 -2.77 -16.47
C GLN A 71 -3.73 -3.93 -15.46
N TYR A 72 -4.84 -4.68 -15.35
CA TYR A 72 -4.93 -5.83 -14.45
C TYR A 72 -3.78 -6.83 -14.67
N ARG A 73 -3.12 -7.25 -13.59
CA ARG A 73 -1.94 -8.15 -13.60
C ARG A 73 -0.71 -7.62 -14.37
N HIS A 74 -0.69 -6.35 -14.78
CA HIS A 74 0.48 -5.73 -15.38
C HIS A 74 1.38 -5.09 -14.31
N CYS A 75 2.00 -5.94 -13.49
CA CYS A 75 2.90 -5.50 -12.42
C CYS A 75 4.26 -5.05 -12.96
N LEU A 76 4.83 -4.02 -12.34
CA LEU A 76 6.19 -3.56 -12.62
C LEU A 76 7.23 -4.49 -11.97
N THR A 77 8.41 -4.59 -12.59
CA THR A 77 9.56 -5.20 -11.93
C THR A 77 10.06 -4.32 -10.78
N PRO A 78 10.76 -4.87 -9.77
CA PRO A 78 11.33 -4.05 -8.69
C PRO A 78 12.26 -2.94 -9.19
N ALA A 79 12.94 -3.15 -10.33
CA ALA A 79 13.80 -2.13 -10.94
C ALA A 79 12.98 -0.97 -11.54
N GLU A 80 11.91 -1.28 -12.26
CA GLU A 80 10.99 -0.27 -12.82
C GLU A 80 10.27 0.51 -11.73
N LEU A 81 9.83 -0.17 -10.66
CA LEU A 81 9.19 0.47 -9.53
C LEU A 81 10.11 1.53 -8.90
N ARG A 82 11.39 1.18 -8.66
CA ARG A 82 12.38 2.14 -8.15
C ARG A 82 12.67 3.27 -9.12
N LYS A 83 12.74 2.98 -10.42
CA LYS A 83 12.97 4.01 -11.44
C LYS A 83 11.83 5.03 -11.51
N ARG A 84 10.59 4.58 -11.29
CA ARG A 84 9.38 5.41 -11.46
C ARG A 84 8.91 6.08 -10.17
N PHE A 85 8.97 5.38 -9.04
CA PHE A 85 8.44 5.82 -7.75
C PHE A 85 9.49 5.85 -6.64
N GLY A 86 10.75 5.54 -6.96
CA GLY A 86 11.84 5.64 -6.00
C GLY A 86 12.13 7.07 -5.56
N PRO A 87 12.94 7.24 -4.51
CA PRO A 87 13.32 8.55 -4.03
C PRO A 87 14.16 9.32 -5.07
N THR A 88 13.99 10.64 -5.13
CA THR A 88 14.77 11.55 -5.99
C THR A 88 15.93 12.15 -5.20
N THR A 89 16.92 12.69 -5.92
CA THR A 89 18.09 13.35 -5.31
C THR A 89 17.75 14.62 -4.52
N GLU A 90 16.58 15.19 -4.74
CA GLU A 90 16.11 16.45 -4.11
C GLU A 90 15.42 16.25 -2.75
N GLN A 91 15.40 15.02 -2.22
CA GLN A 91 14.80 14.67 -0.91
C GLN A 91 15.84 14.60 0.20
#